data_AF-A0A0A8L6L1-F1
#
_entry.id   AF-A0A0A8L6L1-F1
#
_cell.length_a   1.000
_cell.length_b   1.000
_cell.length_c   1.000
_cell.angle_alpha   90.00
_cell.angle_beta   90.00
_cell.angle_gamma   90.00
#
_symmetry.space_group_name_H-M   'P 1'
#
loop_
_entity.id
_entity.type
_entity.pdbx_description
1 polymer ?
#
loop_
_entity_poly.entity_id
_entity_poly.type
_entity_poly.pdbx_seq_one_letter_code
_entity_poly.pdbx_strand_id
1 'polypeptide(L)'
;MLRLLKRYTTGNTPRFVPQPLFNGSIPPAPFTQSVQTSLSRKPFLEIGIVISLGAISYFAIDNYKERVLLEAKLNSHVIKSQQMQEVYLKQMNAQRKKRELQILNERKSVLQRQMKMALHIAMLRKQLIDNGQDPASIDTIQQEYSKSIKMENSISNVSGTALWISDDSDYKAHLPNAREYDVSIEDLRKG
;
A
#
# COMPACT_ATOMS: atom_id res chain seq x y z
N MET A 1 -16.75 -37.35 -22.91
CA MET A 1 -17.57 -36.89 -21.77
C MET A 1 -17.80 -35.38 -21.97
N LEU A 2 -18.83 -34.83 -22.61
CA LEU A 2 -20.28 -35.03 -22.54
C LEU A 2 -20.86 -35.12 -21.12
N ARG A 3 -21.73 -34.14 -20.84
CA ARG A 3 -22.75 -34.04 -19.78
C ARG A 3 -22.25 -33.56 -18.41
N LEU A 4 -22.53 -32.30 -18.09
CA LEU A 4 -23.65 -31.88 -17.24
C LEU A 4 -23.41 -30.43 -16.82
N LEU A 5 -24.31 -29.53 -17.24
CA LEU A 5 -25.10 -28.76 -16.28
C LEU A 5 -26.19 -28.00 -17.03
N LYS A 6 -27.39 -28.51 -16.82
CA LYS A 6 -28.67 -28.04 -17.32
C LYS A 6 -29.18 -26.98 -16.32
N ARG A 7 -29.45 -25.78 -16.86
CA ARG A 7 -30.45 -24.76 -16.47
C ARG A 7 -31.15 -24.91 -15.10
N TYR A 8 -31.18 -23.83 -14.32
CA TYR A 8 -32.38 -23.27 -13.68
C TYR A 8 -32.24 -21.73 -13.59
N THR A 9 -32.98 -20.98 -14.41
CA THR A 9 -34.17 -20.16 -14.06
C THR A 9 -33.87 -18.77 -13.49
N THR A 10 -34.11 -17.75 -14.32
CA THR A 10 -34.94 -16.57 -14.04
C THR A 10 -35.04 -16.14 -12.57
N GLY A 11 -34.11 -15.28 -12.15
CA GLY A 11 -34.24 -14.43 -10.97
C GLY A 11 -34.34 -12.97 -11.42
N ASN A 12 -35.57 -12.48 -11.57
CA ASN A 12 -35.89 -11.09 -11.85
C ASN A 12 -35.57 -10.24 -10.60
N THR A 13 -34.33 -9.80 -10.45
CA THR A 13 -33.95 -8.82 -9.41
C THR A 13 -34.15 -7.41 -9.97
N PRO A 14 -34.95 -6.55 -9.33
CA PRO A 14 -35.13 -5.18 -9.80
C PRO A 14 -33.80 -4.44 -9.69
N ARG A 15 -33.27 -3.98 -10.84
CA ARG A 15 -32.22 -2.97 -10.86
C ARG A 15 -32.77 -1.72 -10.17
N PHE A 16 -32.11 -1.30 -9.10
CA PHE A 16 -32.34 0.02 -8.51
C PHE A 16 -31.86 1.06 -9.52
N VAL A 17 -32.80 1.57 -10.33
CA VAL A 17 -32.59 2.74 -11.18
C VAL A 17 -32.85 3.94 -10.28
N PRO A 18 -31.92 4.90 -10.13
CA PRO A 18 -32.22 6.12 -9.38
C PRO A 18 -33.38 6.81 -10.09
N GLN A 19 -34.51 6.93 -9.39
CA GLN A 19 -35.63 7.72 -9.86
C GLN A 19 -35.18 9.18 -9.97
N PRO A 20 -35.38 9.86 -11.12
CA PRO A 20 -35.29 11.30 -11.13
C PRO A 20 -36.39 11.86 -10.22
N LEU A 21 -36.01 12.66 -9.23
CA LEU A 21 -36.91 13.40 -8.34
C LEU A 21 -37.74 14.49 -9.06
N PHE A 22 -37.74 14.51 -10.39
CA PHE A 22 -38.57 15.38 -11.20
C PHE A 22 -39.72 14.58 -11.79
N ASN A 23 -40.83 14.63 -11.07
CA ASN A 23 -42.15 14.27 -11.54
C ASN A 23 -42.40 14.98 -12.88
N GLY A 24 -42.69 14.22 -13.93
CA GLY A 24 -42.88 14.72 -15.28
C GLY A 24 -44.05 15.68 -15.38
N SER A 25 -43.80 16.97 -15.19
CA SER A 25 -44.52 18.02 -15.88
C SER A 25 -43.92 18.11 -17.28
N ILE A 26 -44.70 17.66 -18.26
CA ILE A 26 -44.49 17.95 -19.68
C ILE A 26 -44.02 19.41 -19.79
N PRO A 27 -42.87 19.71 -20.41
CA PRO A 27 -42.50 21.11 -20.62
C PRO A 27 -43.68 21.75 -21.37
N PRO A 28 -44.22 22.89 -20.92
CA PRO A 28 -45.21 23.59 -21.73
C PRO A 28 -44.58 23.75 -23.11
N ALA A 29 -45.34 23.40 -24.16
CA ALA A 29 -44.93 23.63 -25.53
C ALA A 29 -44.31 25.04 -25.61
N PRO A 30 -43.17 25.22 -26.31
CA PRO A 30 -42.57 26.54 -26.43
C PRO A 30 -43.70 27.47 -26.84
N PHE A 31 -43.92 28.54 -26.06
CA PHE A 31 -44.86 29.57 -26.42
C PHE A 31 -44.42 30.04 -27.81
N THR A 32 -45.07 29.51 -28.85
CA THR A 32 -45.04 30.10 -30.17
C THR A 32 -45.89 31.35 -30.04
N GLN A 33 -45.32 32.37 -29.40
CA GLN A 33 -45.69 33.72 -29.75
C GLN A 33 -45.30 33.81 -31.22
N SER A 34 -46.30 33.71 -32.09
CA SER A 34 -46.20 34.32 -33.40
C SER A 34 -45.75 35.74 -33.12
N VAL A 35 -44.50 36.04 -33.48
CA VAL A 35 -44.05 37.42 -33.55
C VAL A 35 -44.93 38.03 -34.61
N GLN A 36 -46.05 38.61 -34.18
CA GLN A 36 -46.87 39.46 -35.03
C GLN A 36 -45.98 40.63 -35.39
N THR A 37 -45.33 40.52 -36.55
CA THR A 37 -44.65 41.62 -37.23
C THR A 37 -45.71 42.58 -37.77
N SER A 38 -46.46 43.23 -36.89
CA SER A 38 -47.07 44.52 -37.20
C SER A 38 -46.07 45.57 -36.74
N LEU A 39 -45.20 45.97 -37.68
CA LEU A 39 -44.28 47.08 -37.54
C LEU A 39 -45.10 48.37 -37.30
N SER A 40 -45.46 48.64 -36.06
CA SER A 40 -45.60 50.00 -35.56
C SER A 40 -44.40 50.22 -34.64
N ARG A 41 -43.27 50.60 -35.26
CA ARG A 41 -42.00 50.87 -34.59
C ARG A 41 -42.22 52.01 -33.60
N LYS A 42 -42.39 51.68 -32.32
CA LYS A 42 -42.22 52.63 -31.23
C LYS A 42 -40.71 52.70 -30.94
N PRO A 43 -40.06 53.87 -31.05
CA PRO A 43 -38.60 54.01 -30.98
C PRO A 43 -38.02 53.47 -29.66
N PHE A 44 -38.79 53.49 -28.58
CA PHE A 44 -38.40 52.95 -27.27
C PHE A 44 -38.18 51.43 -27.26
N LEU A 45 -38.87 50.68 -28.12
CA LEU A 45 -38.75 49.21 -28.18
C LEU A 45 -37.48 48.82 -28.94
N GLU A 46 -37.12 49.54 -29.99
CA GLU A 46 -35.84 49.37 -30.70
C GLU A 46 -34.64 49.65 -29.77
N ILE A 47 -34.73 50.69 -28.93
CA ILE A 47 -33.71 51.01 -27.93
C ILE A 47 -33.61 49.88 -26.88
N GLY A 48 -34.74 49.37 -26.40
CA GLY A 48 -34.78 48.24 -25.45
C GLY A 48 -34.14 46.97 -26.01
N ILE A 49 -34.31 46.70 -27.31
CA ILE A 49 -33.69 45.57 -28.01
C ILE A 49 -32.17 45.76 -28.12
N VAL A 50 -31.69 46.96 -28.44
CA VAL A 50 -30.25 47.22 -28.52
C VAL A 50 -29.58 47.11 -27.15
N ILE A 51 -30.22 47.62 -26.10
CA ILE A 51 -29.71 47.51 -24.73
C ILE A 51 -29.71 46.06 -24.27
N SER A 52 -30.77 45.29 -24.54
CA SER A 52 -30.83 43.88 -24.15
C SER A 52 -29.80 43.04 -24.91
N LEU A 53 -29.62 43.26 -26.21
CA LEU A 53 -28.60 42.61 -27.01
C LEU A 53 -27.19 42.96 -26.53
N GLY A 54 -26.95 44.22 -26.15
CA GLY A 54 -25.69 44.68 -25.55
C GLY A 54 -25.41 44.01 -24.21
N ALA A 55 -26.41 43.93 -23.32
CA ALA A 55 -26.30 43.27 -22.02
C ALA A 55 -26.04 41.76 -22.17
N ILE A 56 -26.78 41.07 -23.05
CA ILE A 56 -26.58 39.64 -23.33
C ILE A 56 -25.19 39.38 -23.91
N SER A 57 -24.73 40.24 -24.82
CA SER A 57 -23.38 40.12 -25.41
C SER A 57 -22.28 40.33 -24.37
N TYR A 58 -22.46 41.31 -23.47
CA TYR A 58 -21.53 41.54 -22.36
C TYR A 58 -21.47 40.34 -21.41
N PHE A 59 -22.62 39.82 -20.99
CA PHE A 59 -22.67 38.62 -20.13
C PHE A 59 -22.10 37.38 -20.81
N ALA A 60 -22.29 37.21 -22.12
CA ALA A 60 -21.70 36.10 -22.86
C ALA A 60 -20.16 36.17 -22.87
N ILE A 61 -19.60 37.37 -23.05
CA ILE A 61 -18.15 37.59 -23.03
C ILE A 61 -17.59 37.36 -21.62
N ASP A 62 -18.28 37.82 -20.59
CA ASP A 62 -17.85 37.68 -19.20
C ASP A 62 -17.85 36.21 -18.75
N ASN A 63 -18.95 35.49 -19.02
CA ASN A 63 -19.05 34.05 -18.78
C ASN A 63 -18.00 33.24 -19.55
N TYR A 64 -17.67 33.63 -20.79
CA TYR A 64 -16.63 32.97 -21.56
C TYR A 64 -15.26 33.12 -20.91
N LYS A 65 -14.89 34.33 -20.48
CA LYS A 65 -13.61 34.59 -19.82
C LYS A 65 -13.48 33.83 -18.52
N GLU A 66 -14.52 33.82 -17.69
CA GLU A 66 -14.52 33.04 -16.46
C GLU A 66 -14.40 31.54 -16.72
N ARG A 67 -15.13 31.02 -17.72
CA ARG A 67 -15.05 29.62 -18.12
C ARG A 67 -13.63 29.22 -18.53
N VAL A 68 -12.97 30.03 -19.38
CA VAL A 68 -11.59 29.75 -19.83
C VAL A 68 -10.62 29.76 -18.65
N LEU A 69 -10.79 30.69 -17.71
CA LEU A 69 -9.97 30.77 -16.50
C LEU A 69 -10.17 29.54 -15.60
N LEU A 70 -11.42 29.12 -15.41
CA LEU A 70 -11.76 27.93 -14.63
C LEU A 70 -11.25 26.63 -15.28
N GLU A 71 -11.35 26.50 -16.60
CA GLU A 71 -10.78 25.38 -17.35
C GLU A 71 -9.25 25.33 -17.19
N ALA A 72 -8.57 26.48 -17.26
CA ALA A 72 -7.13 26.57 -17.02
C ALA A 72 -6.75 26.17 -15.58
N LYS A 73 -7.51 26.63 -14.58
CA LYS A 73 -7.31 26.23 -13.18
C LYS A 73 -7.55 24.72 -13.01
N LEU A 74 -8.63 24.18 -13.56
CA LEU A 74 -8.96 22.77 -13.48
C LEU A 74 -7.84 21.91 -14.08
N ASN A 75 -7.35 22.25 -15.27
CA ASN A 75 -6.24 21.57 -15.92
C ASN A 75 -4.98 21.62 -15.03
N SER A 76 -4.68 22.77 -14.42
CA SER A 76 -3.56 22.88 -13.49
C SER A 76 -3.71 21.99 -12.24
N HIS A 77 -4.93 21.83 -11.72
CA HIS A 77 -5.21 20.95 -10.59
C HIS A 77 -5.08 19.48 -10.96
N VAL A 78 -5.56 19.08 -12.14
CA VAL A 78 -5.40 17.71 -12.65
C VAL A 78 -3.92 17.36 -12.80
N ILE A 79 -3.13 18.24 -13.43
CA ILE A 79 -1.69 18.03 -13.60
C ILE A 79 -0.97 17.94 -12.25
N LYS A 80 -1.27 18.86 -11.31
CA LYS A 80 -0.68 18.82 -9.97
C LYS A 80 -1.04 17.54 -9.21
N SER A 81 -2.28 17.09 -9.33
CA SER A 81 -2.74 15.84 -8.70
C SER A 81 -1.99 14.63 -9.27
N GLN A 82 -1.83 14.55 -10.60
CA GLN A 82 -1.06 13.51 -11.26
C GLN A 82 0.40 13.50 -10.81
N GLN A 83 1.06 14.66 -10.78
CA GLN A 83 2.44 14.79 -10.31
C GLN A 83 2.59 14.33 -8.85
N MET A 84 1.65 14.72 -7.98
CA MET A 84 1.63 14.30 -6.58
C MET A 84 1.47 12.79 -6.45
N GLN A 85 0.58 12.19 -7.25
CA GLN A 85 0.37 10.74 -7.28
C GLN A 85 1.65 10.00 -7.74
N GLU A 86 2.35 10.51 -8.74
CA GLU A 86 3.63 9.93 -9.18
C GLU A 86 4.70 10.00 -8.10
N VAL A 87 4.84 11.14 -7.41
CA VAL A 87 5.78 11.28 -6.30
C VAL A 87 5.43 10.32 -5.17
N TYR A 88 4.15 10.20 -4.83
CA TYR A 88 3.67 9.26 -3.82
C TYR A 88 4.01 7.81 -4.19
N LEU A 89 3.75 7.40 -5.43
CA LEU A 89 4.12 6.06 -5.92
C LEU A 89 5.63 5.82 -5.86
N LYS A 90 6.45 6.81 -6.24
CA LYS A 90 7.91 6.73 -6.12
C LYS A 90 8.36 6.57 -4.67
N GLN A 91 7.78 7.33 -3.73
CA GLN A 91 8.08 7.22 -2.30
C GLN A 91 7.68 5.84 -1.76
N MET A 92 6.50 5.34 -2.12
CA MET A 92 6.04 4.01 -1.69
C MET A 92 6.97 2.89 -2.20
N ASN A 93 7.39 2.97 -3.46
CA ASN A 93 8.33 2.02 -4.04
C ASN A 93 9.72 2.10 -3.40
N ALA A 94 10.21 3.31 -3.11
CA ALA A 94 11.46 3.50 -2.39
C ALA A 94 11.41 2.92 -0.97
N GLN A 95 10.29 3.13 -0.24
CA GLN A 95 10.08 2.55 1.09
C GLN A 95 9.98 1.02 1.05
N ARG A 96 9.32 0.45 0.04
CA ARG A 96 9.27 -1.00 -0.18
C ARG A 96 10.67 -1.58 -0.40
N LYS A 97 11.44 -0.99 -1.33
CA LYS A 97 12.83 -1.39 -1.59
C LYS A 97 13.71 -1.27 -0.35
N LYS A 98 13.57 -0.19 0.43
CA LYS A 98 14.30 -0.02 1.69
C LYS A 98 13.98 -1.14 2.69
N ARG A 99 12.70 -1.50 2.85
CA ARG A 99 12.30 -2.63 3.69
C ARG A 99 12.85 -3.95 3.18
N GLU A 100 12.79 -4.20 1.88
CA GLU A 100 13.33 -5.43 1.27
C GLU A 100 14.85 -5.54 1.47
N LEU A 101 15.59 -4.44 1.31
CA LEU A 101 17.03 -4.39 1.57
C LEU A 101 17.35 -4.60 3.05
N GLN A 102 16.55 -4.01 3.95
CA GLN A 102 16.71 -4.23 5.39
C GLN A 102 16.51 -5.71 5.75
N ILE A 103 15.43 -6.33 5.28
CA ILE A 103 15.14 -7.76 5.51
C ILE A 103 16.27 -8.63 4.94
N LEU A 104 16.79 -8.29 3.76
CA LEU A 104 17.90 -9.03 3.17
C LEU A 104 19.18 -8.91 4.03
N ASN A 105 19.44 -7.72 4.58
CA ASN A 105 20.58 -7.50 5.44
C ASN A 105 20.45 -8.26 6.77
N GLU A 106 19.26 -8.26 7.38
CA GLU A 106 18.95 -9.04 8.57
C GLU A 106 19.13 -10.56 8.31
N ARG A 107 18.68 -11.06 7.15
CA ARG A 107 18.91 -12.46 6.75
C ARG A 107 20.39 -12.77 6.55
N LYS A 108 21.13 -11.86 5.92
CA LYS A 108 22.57 -12.01 5.71
C LYS A 108 23.31 -12.07 7.06
N SER A 109 22.99 -11.18 8.00
CA SER A 109 23.64 -11.19 9.32
C SER A 109 23.31 -12.46 10.11
N VAL A 110 22.06 -12.94 10.06
CA VAL A 110 21.68 -14.22 10.68
C VAL A 110 22.46 -15.39 10.08
N LEU A 111 22.56 -15.47 8.75
CA LEU A 111 23.30 -16.53 8.07
C LEU A 111 24.80 -16.48 8.43
N GLN A 112 25.39 -15.29 8.45
CA GLN A 112 26.80 -15.11 8.83
C GLN A 112 27.04 -15.56 10.27
N ARG A 113 26.13 -15.22 11.20
CA ARG A 113 26.19 -15.67 12.59
C ARG A 113 26.12 -17.20 12.69
N GLN A 114 25.17 -17.81 12.00
CA GLN A 114 25.02 -19.28 11.96
C GLN A 114 26.27 -19.96 11.43
N MET A 115 26.89 -19.42 10.38
CA MET A 115 28.12 -19.95 9.81
C MET A 115 29.29 -19.85 10.80
N LYS A 116 29.46 -18.70 11.48
CA LYS A 116 30.49 -18.53 12.51
C LYS A 116 30.30 -19.52 13.67
N MET A 117 29.07 -19.71 14.14
CA MET A 117 28.75 -20.70 15.18
C MET A 117 29.03 -22.12 14.72
N ALA A 118 28.65 -22.49 13.49
CA ALA A 118 28.91 -23.80 12.92
C ALA A 118 30.42 -24.11 12.86
N LEU A 119 31.23 -23.11 12.46
CA LEU A 119 32.68 -23.24 12.46
C LEU A 119 33.25 -23.38 13.88
N HIS A 120 32.76 -22.60 14.84
CA HIS A 120 33.17 -22.72 16.23
C HIS A 120 32.86 -24.11 16.80
N ILE A 121 31.66 -24.64 16.55
CA ILE A 121 31.27 -26.00 16.96
C ILE A 121 32.18 -27.04 16.29
N ALA A 122 32.51 -26.90 15.01
CA ALA A 122 33.42 -27.80 14.32
C ALA A 122 34.83 -27.78 14.94
N MET A 123 35.33 -26.60 15.31
CA MET A 123 36.61 -26.46 16.02
C MET A 123 36.58 -27.11 17.40
N LEU A 124 35.51 -26.93 18.17
CA LEU A 124 35.33 -27.57 19.48
C LEU A 124 35.31 -29.09 19.34
N ARG A 125 34.57 -29.63 18.35
CA ARG A 125 34.57 -31.08 18.07
C ARG A 125 35.96 -31.60 17.75
N LYS A 126 36.74 -30.86 16.97
CA LYS A 126 38.13 -31.22 16.68
C LYS A 126 38.99 -31.23 17.95
N GLN A 127 38.89 -30.19 18.77
CA GLN A 127 39.64 -30.09 20.05
C GLN A 127 39.29 -31.22 21.02
N LEU A 128 38.02 -31.65 21.06
CA LEU A 128 37.60 -32.79 21.88
C LEU A 128 38.25 -34.10 21.39
N ILE A 129 38.23 -34.34 20.07
CA ILE A 129 38.88 -35.50 19.47
C ILE A 129 40.39 -35.49 19.74
N ASP A 130 41.03 -34.33 19.60
CA ASP A 130 42.46 -34.15 19.88
C ASP A 130 42.79 -34.42 21.36
N ASN A 131 41.84 -34.18 22.27
CA ASN A 131 41.95 -34.48 23.70
C ASN A 131 41.48 -35.91 24.08
N GLY A 132 41.15 -36.76 23.10
CA GLY A 132 40.69 -38.13 23.32
C GLY A 132 39.26 -38.24 23.88
N GLN A 133 38.45 -37.20 23.73
CA GLN A 133 37.03 -37.19 24.10
C GLN A 133 36.14 -37.24 22.86
N ASP A 134 35.15 -38.12 22.86
CA ASP A 134 34.20 -38.22 21.75
C ASP A 134 33.16 -37.08 21.81
N PRO A 135 32.92 -36.36 20.71
CA PRO A 135 31.92 -35.31 20.67
C PRO A 135 30.49 -35.89 20.76
N ALA A 136 29.59 -35.15 21.41
CA ALA A 136 28.20 -35.54 21.53
C ALA A 136 27.51 -35.73 20.15
N SER A 137 26.73 -36.81 20.04
CA SER A 137 25.94 -37.13 18.84
C SER A 137 24.83 -36.11 18.61
N ILE A 138 24.37 -35.99 17.36
CA ILE A 138 23.27 -35.10 16.99
C ILE A 138 21.96 -35.55 17.67
N ASP A 139 21.74 -36.86 17.78
CA ASP A 139 20.51 -37.41 18.36
C ASP A 139 20.37 -37.10 19.85
N THR A 140 21.49 -37.16 20.60
CA THR A 140 21.48 -36.82 22.03
C THR A 140 21.25 -35.33 22.23
N ILE A 141 21.82 -34.47 21.38
CA ILE A 141 21.59 -33.03 21.39
C ILE A 141 20.11 -32.70 21.11
N GLN A 142 19.46 -33.41 20.18
CA GLN A 142 18.05 -33.18 19.85
C GLN A 142 17.11 -33.56 21.01
N GLN A 143 17.43 -34.62 21.74
CA GLN A 143 16.70 -35.02 22.94
C GLN A 143 16.84 -33.96 24.04
N GLU A 144 18.06 -33.49 24.31
CA GLU A 144 18.31 -32.43 25.30
C GLU A 144 17.72 -31.08 24.89
N TYR A 145 17.73 -30.74 23.59
CA TYR A 145 17.06 -29.55 23.05
C TYR A 145 15.57 -29.56 23.42
N SER A 146 14.90 -30.68 23.16
CA SER A 146 13.46 -30.82 23.37
C SER A 146 13.10 -30.78 24.86
N LYS A 147 14.03 -31.18 25.74
CA LYS A 147 13.88 -31.20 27.19
C LYS A 147 14.16 -29.84 27.84
N SER A 148 15.20 -29.13 27.39
CA SER A 148 15.72 -27.93 28.05
C SER A 148 15.22 -26.61 27.48
N ILE A 149 14.86 -26.58 26.19
CA ILE A 149 14.46 -25.35 25.50
C ILE A 149 12.95 -25.18 25.53
N LYS A 150 12.51 -24.05 26.06
CA LYS A 150 11.12 -23.63 26.09
C LYS A 150 10.91 -22.51 25.08
N MET A 151 9.75 -22.52 24.44
CA MET A 151 9.34 -21.55 23.44
C MET A 151 8.22 -20.71 24.02
N GLU A 152 8.42 -19.40 24.13
CA GLU A 152 7.32 -18.48 24.40
C GLU A 152 6.86 -17.83 23.10
N ASN A 153 5.58 -18.05 22.82
CA ASN A 153 4.86 -17.37 21.75
C ASN A 153 4.05 -16.25 22.38
N SER A 154 4.69 -15.13 22.71
CA SER A 154 3.94 -13.94 23.15
C SER A 154 3.27 -13.31 21.94
N ILE A 155 1.93 -13.25 21.95
CA ILE A 155 1.08 -12.65 20.90
C ILE A 155 1.42 -11.16 20.62
N SER A 156 2.13 -10.48 21.53
CA SER A 156 2.53 -9.08 21.41
C SER A 156 3.77 -8.84 20.54
N ASN A 157 4.52 -9.87 20.14
CA ASN A 157 5.78 -9.70 19.42
C ASN A 157 5.64 -10.19 17.97
N VAL A 158 5.48 -9.25 17.03
CA VAL A 158 5.23 -9.50 15.60
C VAL A 158 6.43 -10.20 14.88
N SER A 159 7.52 -10.49 15.60
CA SER A 159 8.62 -11.39 15.16
C SER A 159 9.07 -12.41 16.21
N GLY A 160 8.42 -12.49 17.38
CA GLY A 160 9.06 -12.98 18.60
C GLY A 160 8.63 -14.35 19.08
N THR A 161 9.14 -15.40 18.43
CA THR A 161 9.35 -16.67 19.12
C THR A 161 10.64 -16.54 19.93
N ALA A 162 10.52 -16.26 21.24
CA ALA A 162 11.68 -16.24 22.11
C ALA A 162 11.98 -17.68 22.56
N LEU A 163 13.14 -18.19 22.15
CA LEU A 163 13.67 -19.46 22.64
C LEU A 163 14.58 -19.14 23.82
N TRP A 164 14.31 -19.73 24.97
CA TRP A 164 15.23 -19.68 26.10
C TRP A 164 15.45 -21.06 26.68
N ILE A 165 16.58 -21.18 27.36
CA ILE A 165 16.97 -22.37 28.09
C ILE A 165 16.36 -22.29 29.49
N SER A 166 15.81 -23.40 29.97
CA SER A 166 15.29 -23.50 31.34
C SER A 166 16.40 -23.31 32.37
N ASP A 167 16.12 -22.57 33.45
CA ASP A 167 17.10 -22.25 34.50
C ASP A 167 17.66 -23.48 35.20
N ASP A 168 16.95 -24.61 35.15
CA ASP A 168 17.34 -25.90 35.73
C ASP A 168 18.39 -26.67 34.92
N SER A 169 18.89 -26.13 33.80
CA SER A 169 19.85 -26.83 32.95
C SER A 169 21.29 -26.32 33.13
N ASP A 170 22.21 -27.25 33.34
CA ASP A 170 23.64 -26.97 33.52
C ASP A 170 24.28 -26.29 32.30
N TYR A 171 23.65 -26.41 31.13
CA TYR A 171 24.15 -25.88 29.86
C TYR A 171 24.00 -24.36 29.72
N LYS A 172 23.18 -23.72 30.56
CA LYS A 172 22.94 -22.27 30.49
C LYS A 172 24.23 -21.45 30.69
N ALA A 173 25.13 -21.92 31.55
CA ALA A 173 26.42 -21.25 31.81
C ALA A 173 27.41 -21.37 30.64
N HIS A 174 27.25 -22.38 29.80
CA HIS A 174 28.15 -22.67 28.67
C HIS A 174 27.63 -22.13 27.34
N LEU A 175 26.50 -21.42 27.35
CA LEU A 175 25.95 -20.82 26.14
C LEU A 175 26.84 -19.66 25.67
N PRO A 176 27.28 -19.68 24.40
CA PRO A 176 27.97 -18.54 23.84
C PRO A 176 26.99 -17.38 23.65
N ASN A 177 27.44 -16.16 23.94
CA ASN A 177 26.62 -14.98 23.71
C ASN A 177 26.48 -14.74 22.20
N ALA A 178 25.25 -14.80 21.69
CA ALA A 178 24.97 -14.66 20.26
C ALA A 178 25.51 -13.35 19.66
N ARG A 179 25.66 -12.29 20.47
CA ARG A 179 26.19 -10.99 20.02
C ARG A 179 27.69 -10.99 19.75
N GLU A 180 28.46 -11.90 20.35
CA GLU A 180 29.91 -11.99 20.10
C GLU A 180 30.22 -12.32 18.64
N TYR A 181 29.31 -13.05 17.98
CA TYR A 181 29.43 -13.40 16.56
C TYR A 181 29.04 -12.27 15.61
N ASP A 182 28.47 -11.17 16.10
CA ASP A 182 28.08 -10.03 15.27
C ASP A 182 29.26 -9.06 15.00
N VAL A 183 30.35 -9.21 15.75
CA VAL A 183 31.54 -8.35 15.59
C VAL A 183 32.12 -8.50 14.18
N SER A 184 32.34 -7.36 13.53
CA SER A 184 32.92 -7.33 12.19
C SER A 184 34.44 -7.53 12.26
N ILE A 185 35.03 -8.13 11.22
CA ILE A 185 36.48 -8.36 11.16
C ILE A 185 37.26 -7.03 11.22
N GLU A 186 36.64 -5.93 10.78
CA GLU A 186 37.24 -4.60 10.83
C GLU A 186 37.37 -4.06 12.26
N ASP A 187 36.43 -4.40 13.14
CA ASP A 187 36.48 -4.01 14.55
C ASP A 187 37.55 -4.80 15.31
N LEU A 188 37.75 -6.07 14.95
CA LEU A 188 38.80 -6.94 15.50
C LEU A 188 40.22 -6.51 15.10
N ARG A 189 40.38 -5.76 14.00
CA ARG A 189 41.68 -5.29 13.50
C ARG A 189 42.09 -3.92 14.08
N LYS A 190 41.15 -3.21 14.72
CA LYS A 190 41.37 -1.90 15.33
C LYS A 190 41.63 -1.94 16.84
N GLY A 191 41.43 -3.10 17.48
CA GLY A 191 41.87 -3.38 18.85
C GLY A 191 43.21 -4.09 18.86
#